data_AF-A0A2M8Q7S2-F1
#
_entry.id   AF-A0A2M8Q7S2-F1
#
_cell.length_a   1.000
_cell.length_b   1.000
_cell.length_c   1.000
_cell.angle_alpha   90.00
_cell.angle_beta   90.00
_cell.angle_gamma   90.00
#
_symmetry.space_group_name_H-M   'P 1'
#
loop_
_entity.id
_entity.type
_entity.pdbx_description
1 polymer ?
#
loop_
_entity_poly.entity_id
_entity_poly.type
_entity_poly.pdbx_seq_one_letter_code
_entity_poly.pdbx_strand_id
1 'polypeptide(L)'
;MNWWRRRLTTRVLADVVLDLRTNAVAAAVRHDLSFYDRYASGRIVSRITSDSKDFGDVVVLVTDTISSLIEALLLAGVLLAIDLQLSLYLFAAIPLIFFTASSLRRLMRRVTRRGMQAMAVVNAKIKESISGIAVAKNYRQESAVYADFDAANRRSYAVNVRRGLVL
;
A
#
# COMPACT_ATOMS: atom_id res chain seq x y z
N MET A 1 -5.12 -14.48 -27.90
CA MET A 1 -6.10 -13.41 -27.59
C MET A 1 -5.61 -12.41 -26.52
N ASN A 2 -5.00 -12.84 -25.40
CA ASN A 2 -4.72 -11.96 -24.25
C ASN A 2 -3.62 -10.89 -24.45
N TRP A 3 -2.63 -11.14 -25.31
CA TRP A 3 -1.54 -10.19 -25.55
C TRP A 3 -1.99 -8.90 -26.23
N TRP A 4 -2.96 -9.00 -27.15
CA TRP A 4 -3.48 -7.84 -27.87
C TRP A 4 -4.31 -6.93 -26.97
N ARG A 5 -5.25 -7.50 -26.20
CA ARG A 5 -6.03 -6.75 -25.20
C ARG A 5 -5.10 -6.02 -24.23
N ARG A 6 -4.13 -6.74 -23.66
CA ARG A 6 -3.19 -6.15 -22.69
C ARG A 6 -2.38 -5.01 -23.29
N ARG A 7 -1.88 -5.16 -24.53
CA ARG A 7 -1.12 -4.09 -25.21
C ARG A 7 -1.96 -2.85 -25.49
N LEU A 8 -3.23 -3.02 -25.87
CA LEU A 8 -4.14 -1.90 -26.10
C LEU A 8 -4.49 -1.18 -24.80
N THR A 9 -4.88 -1.91 -23.76
CA THR A 9 -5.21 -1.34 -22.44
C THR A 9 -4.01 -0.59 -21.86
N THR A 10 -2.80 -1.16 -21.94
CA THR A 10 -1.59 -0.48 -21.46
C THR A 10 -1.27 0.80 -22.23
N ARG A 11 -1.51 0.83 -23.56
CA ARG A 11 -1.30 2.05 -24.36
C ARG A 11 -2.30 3.14 -24.02
N VAL A 12 -3.59 2.82 -24.03
CA VAL A 12 -4.65 3.77 -23.67
C VAL A 12 -4.39 4.34 -22.28
N LEU A 13 -3.99 3.50 -21.33
CA LEU A 13 -3.66 3.95 -19.99
C LEU A 13 -2.44 4.88 -19.96
N ALA A 14 -1.38 4.54 -20.69
CA ALA A 14 -0.18 5.36 -20.78
C ALA A 14 -0.51 6.75 -21.37
N ASP A 15 -1.36 6.81 -22.38
CA ASP A 15 -1.82 8.07 -22.99
C ASP A 15 -2.64 8.90 -21.99
N VAL A 16 -3.58 8.28 -21.28
CA VAL A 16 -4.37 8.97 -20.23
C VAL A 16 -3.48 9.52 -19.11
N VAL A 17 -2.49 8.75 -18.65
CA VAL A 17 -1.55 9.21 -17.62
C VAL A 17 -0.65 10.33 -18.13
N LEU A 18 -0.24 10.28 -19.40
CA LEU A 18 0.52 11.35 -20.05
C LEU A 18 -0.29 12.65 -20.10
N ASP A 19 -1.56 12.56 -20.49
CA ASP A 19 -2.47 13.71 -20.53
C ASP A 19 -2.73 14.29 -19.14
N LEU A 20 -2.96 13.44 -18.14
CA LEU A 20 -3.11 13.84 -16.74
C LEU A 20 -1.89 14.63 -16.25
N ARG A 21 -0.69 14.13 -16.51
CA ARG A 21 0.56 14.81 -16.13
C ARG A 21 0.74 16.13 -16.86
N THR A 22 0.49 16.14 -18.16
CA THR A 22 0.63 17.35 -19.00
C THR A 22 -0.33 18.45 -18.53
N ASN A 23 -1.59 18.09 -18.26
CA ASN A 23 -2.59 19.01 -17.75
C ASN A 23 -2.25 19.51 -16.34
N ALA A 24 -1.78 18.62 -15.45
CA ALA A 24 -1.42 18.99 -14.10
C ALA A 24 -0.20 19.93 -14.06
N VAL A 25 0.80 19.71 -14.91
CA VAL A 25 1.94 20.63 -15.07
C VAL A 25 1.46 21.97 -15.64
N ALA A 26 0.63 21.96 -16.69
CA ALA A 26 0.09 23.18 -17.28
C ALA A 26 -0.74 24.00 -16.28
N ALA A 27 -1.49 23.34 -15.39
CA ALA A 27 -2.23 24.00 -14.31
C ALA A 27 -1.29 24.55 -13.23
N ALA A 28 -0.27 23.80 -12.83
CA ALA A 28 0.72 24.26 -11.85
C ALA A 28 1.43 25.54 -12.32
N VAL A 29 1.94 25.57 -13.56
CA VAL A 29 2.66 26.73 -14.10
C VAL A 29 1.80 28.00 -14.17
N ARG A 30 0.47 27.88 -14.23
CA ARG A 30 -0.46 29.02 -14.28
C ARG A 30 -0.87 29.56 -12.91
N HIS A 31 -0.48 28.91 -11.81
CA HIS A 31 -0.80 29.40 -10.47
C HIS A 31 0.09 30.57 -10.04
N ASP A 32 -0.49 31.51 -9.29
CA ASP A 32 0.22 32.67 -8.75
C ASP A 32 1.27 32.28 -7.69
N LEU A 33 2.26 33.15 -7.45
CA LEU A 33 3.30 32.94 -6.42
C LEU A 33 2.71 32.68 -5.01
N SER A 34 1.57 33.29 -4.67
CA SER A 34 0.90 33.07 -3.37
C SER A 34 0.40 31.63 -3.15
N PHE A 35 0.28 30.83 -4.22
CA PHE A 35 0.02 29.40 -4.13
C PHE A 35 1.27 28.66 -3.64
N TYR A 36 2.43 29.04 -4.15
CA TYR A 36 3.72 28.43 -3.86
C TYR A 36 4.29 28.82 -2.48
N ASP A 37 3.84 29.93 -1.92
CA ASP A 37 4.09 30.28 -0.51
C ASP A 37 3.39 29.30 0.46
N ARG A 38 2.26 28.71 0.04
CA ARG A 38 1.49 27.72 0.83
C ARG A 38 1.87 26.28 0.52
N TYR A 39 2.27 25.98 -0.71
CA TYR A 39 2.59 24.63 -1.15
C TYR A 39 3.98 24.56 -1.77
N ALA A 40 4.90 23.86 -1.09
CA ALA A 40 6.24 23.63 -1.61
C ALA A 40 6.22 22.98 -3.00
N SER A 41 7.02 23.52 -3.92
CA SER A 41 7.13 23.03 -5.31
C SER A 41 7.43 21.52 -5.38
N GLY A 42 8.29 21.01 -4.51
CA GLY A 42 8.59 19.56 -4.42
C GLY A 42 7.37 18.70 -4.09
N ARG A 43 6.41 19.20 -3.29
CA ARG A 43 5.15 18.50 -3.00
C ARG A 43 4.27 18.42 -4.24
N ILE A 44 4.23 19.48 -5.04
CA ILE A 44 3.44 19.54 -6.27
C ILE A 44 4.01 18.56 -7.30
N VAL A 45 5.33 18.59 -7.53
CA VAL A 45 6.02 17.63 -8.42
C VAL A 45 5.79 16.19 -7.96
N SER A 46 5.89 15.93 -6.65
CA SER A 46 5.58 14.61 -6.09
C SER A 46 4.16 14.20 -6.44
N ARG A 47 3.15 15.03 -6.19
CA ARG A 47 1.74 14.68 -6.49
C ARG A 47 1.48 14.46 -7.98
N ILE A 48 2.01 15.31 -8.85
CA ILE A 48 1.88 15.13 -10.31
C ILE A 48 2.42 13.78 -10.74
N THR A 49 3.57 13.36 -10.19
CA THR A 49 4.23 12.12 -10.56
C THR A 49 3.59 10.88 -9.91
N SER A 50 3.39 10.91 -8.58
CA SER A 50 2.82 9.80 -7.79
C SER A 50 1.34 9.61 -8.07
N ASP A 51 0.53 10.65 -7.96
CA ASP A 51 -0.93 10.50 -7.98
C ASP A 51 -1.39 10.10 -9.40
N SER A 52 -0.74 10.62 -10.45
CA SER A 52 -1.02 10.18 -11.83
C SER A 52 -0.59 8.73 -12.09
N LYS A 53 0.47 8.25 -11.43
CA LYS A 53 0.89 6.84 -11.51
C LYS A 53 -0.12 5.95 -10.76
N ASP A 54 -0.46 6.33 -9.53
CA ASP A 54 -1.40 5.61 -8.69
C ASP A 54 -2.78 5.51 -9.36
N PHE A 55 -3.23 6.59 -10.02
CA PHE A 55 -4.42 6.56 -10.87
C PHE A 55 -4.31 5.48 -11.95
N GLY A 56 -3.19 5.45 -12.67
CA GLY A 56 -2.93 4.44 -13.68
C GLY A 56 -3.02 3.02 -13.13
N ASP A 57 -2.34 2.78 -12.01
CA ASP A 57 -2.32 1.47 -11.34
C ASP A 57 -3.72 1.03 -10.87
N VAL A 58 -4.55 1.96 -10.38
CA VAL A 58 -5.95 1.68 -10.01
C VAL A 58 -6.79 1.30 -11.22
N VAL A 59 -6.62 1.98 -12.37
CA VAL A 59 -7.36 1.65 -13.59
C VAL A 59 -7.01 0.25 -14.08
N VAL A 60 -5.74 -0.15 -14.05
CA VAL A 60 -5.32 -1.54 -14.35
C VAL A 60 -6.02 -2.50 -13.40
N LEU A 61 -5.91 -2.26 -12.09
CA LEU A 61 -6.47 -3.13 -11.07
C LEU A 61 -7.99 -3.33 -11.25
N VAL A 62 -8.73 -2.25 -11.49
CA VAL A 62 -10.18 -2.29 -11.71
C VAL A 62 -10.52 -3.07 -12.98
N THR A 63 -9.81 -2.79 -14.09
CA THR A 63 -10.05 -3.47 -15.38
C THR A 63 -9.78 -4.97 -15.29
N ASP A 64 -8.68 -5.36 -14.65
CA ASP A 64 -8.31 -6.77 -14.43
C ASP A 64 -9.29 -7.46 -13.48
N THR A 65 -9.75 -6.77 -12.42
CA THR A 65 -10.74 -7.29 -11.47
C THR A 65 -12.08 -7.53 -12.16
N ILE A 66 -12.58 -6.57 -12.95
CA ILE A 66 -13.83 -6.72 -13.71
C ILE A 66 -13.71 -7.88 -14.70
N SER A 67 -12.60 -7.95 -15.44
CA SER A 67 -12.36 -9.04 -16.39
C SER A 67 -12.38 -10.41 -15.70
N SER A 68 -11.71 -10.52 -14.55
CA SER A 68 -11.67 -11.75 -13.75
C SER A 68 -13.03 -12.13 -13.18
N LEU A 69 -13.84 -11.15 -12.77
CA LEU A 69 -15.21 -11.38 -12.28
C LEU A 69 -16.13 -11.87 -13.41
N ILE A 70 -16.06 -11.26 -14.59
CA ILE A 70 -16.83 -11.70 -15.76
C ILE A 70 -16.45 -13.13 -16.13
N GLU A 71 -15.15 -13.44 -16.19
CA GLU A 71 -14.66 -14.78 -16.47
C GLU A 71 -15.15 -15.80 -15.43
N ALA A 72 -15.08 -15.47 -14.14
CA ALA A 72 -15.59 -16.30 -13.06
C ALA A 72 -17.11 -16.55 -13.16
N LEU A 73 -17.90 -15.53 -13.51
CA LEU A 73 -19.35 -15.65 -13.68
C LEU A 73 -19.71 -16.52 -14.90
N LEU A 74 -19.02 -16.34 -16.02
CA LEU A 74 -19.19 -17.19 -17.20
C LEU A 74 -18.86 -18.65 -16.90
N LEU A 75 -17.73 -18.91 -16.24
CA LEU A 75 -17.35 -20.25 -15.81
C LEU A 75 -18.36 -20.85 -14.84
N ALA A 76 -18.86 -20.08 -13.87
CA ALA A 76 -19.89 -20.54 -12.95
C ALA A 76 -21.18 -20.93 -13.69
N GLY A 77 -21.60 -20.14 -14.69
CA GLY A 77 -22.75 -20.45 -15.53
C GLY A 77 -22.56 -21.75 -16.33
N VAL A 78 -21.37 -21.95 -16.92
CA VAL A 78 -21.03 -23.19 -17.64
C VAL A 78 -21.05 -24.40 -16.71
N LEU A 79 -20.46 -24.30 -15.52
CA LEU A 79 -20.45 -25.40 -14.54
C LEU A 79 -21.86 -25.80 -14.11
N LEU A 80 -22.71 -24.80 -13.79
CA LEU A 80 -24.11 -25.04 -13.43
C LEU A 80 -24.92 -25.68 -14.56
N ALA A 81 -24.59 -25.37 -15.82
CA ALA A 81 -25.23 -25.97 -16.99
C ALA A 81 -24.78 -27.42 -17.26
N ILE A 82 -23.55 -27.77 -16.88
CA ILE A 82 -23.02 -29.14 -17.04
C ILE A 82 -23.55 -30.06 -15.93
N ASP A 83 -23.36 -29.68 -14.67
CA ASP A 83 -23.80 -30.46 -13.52
C ASP A 83 -24.11 -29.54 -12.33
N LEU A 84 -25.41 -29.41 -12.03
CA LEU A 84 -25.89 -28.55 -10.96
C LEU A 84 -25.42 -29.03 -9.58
N GLN A 85 -25.44 -30.35 -9.33
CA GLN A 85 -25.17 -30.91 -8.01
C GLN A 85 -23.68 -30.79 -7.65
N LEU A 86 -22.79 -31.12 -8.58
CA LEU A 86 -21.35 -31.01 -8.38
C LEU A 86 -20.91 -29.54 -8.24
N SER A 87 -21.51 -28.64 -9.02
CA SER A 87 -21.24 -27.20 -8.95
C SER A 87 -21.63 -26.61 -7.60
N LEU A 88 -22.77 -27.02 -7.03
CA LEU A 88 -23.19 -26.56 -5.70
C LEU A 88 -22.24 -27.02 -4.59
N TYR A 89 -21.71 -28.25 -4.66
CA TYR A 89 -20.68 -28.70 -3.71
C TYR A 89 -19.41 -27.85 -3.80
N LEU A 90 -18.98 -27.50 -5.02
CA LEU A 90 -17.83 -26.62 -5.23
C LEU A 90 -18.10 -25.21 -4.66
N PHE A 91 -19.26 -24.63 -4.94
CA PHE A 91 -19.62 -23.29 -4.46
C PHE A 91 -19.82 -23.24 -2.95
N ALA A 92 -20.24 -24.33 -2.32
CA ALA A 92 -20.31 -24.45 -0.86
C ALA A 92 -18.93 -24.39 -0.19
N ALA A 93 -17.85 -24.79 -0.88
CA ALA A 93 -16.50 -24.66 -0.36
C ALA A 93 -15.97 -23.21 -0.40
N ILE A 94 -16.46 -22.37 -1.32
CA ILE A 94 -16.05 -20.97 -1.48
C ILE A 94 -16.22 -20.15 -0.18
N PRO A 95 -17.39 -20.12 0.49
CA PRO A 95 -17.53 -19.34 1.73
C PRO A 95 -16.59 -19.84 2.82
N LEU A 96 -16.36 -21.16 2.94
CA LEU A 96 -15.42 -21.70 3.93
C LEU A 96 -14.00 -21.18 3.69
N ILE A 97 -13.51 -21.23 2.45
CA ILE A 97 -12.21 -20.68 2.06
C ILE A 97 -12.18 -19.16 2.28
N PHE A 98 -13.25 -18.45 1.92
CA PHE A 98 -13.35 -17.01 2.07
C PHE A 98 -13.28 -16.57 3.54
N PHE A 99 -14.01 -17.24 4.44
CA PHE A 99 -14.03 -16.91 5.87
C PHE A 99 -12.70 -17.22 6.55
N THR A 100 -12.09 -18.36 6.23
CA THR A 100 -10.76 -18.73 6.76
C THR A 100 -9.70 -17.73 6.29
N ALA A 101 -9.61 -17.47 4.98
CA ALA A 101 -8.67 -16.51 4.41
C ALA A 101 -8.90 -15.08 4.93
N SER A 102 -10.17 -14.66 5.06
CA SER A 102 -10.52 -13.32 5.59
C SER A 102 -10.14 -13.17 7.06
N SER A 103 -10.32 -14.22 7.86
CA SER A 103 -9.94 -14.22 9.27
C SER A 103 -8.41 -14.13 9.43
N LEU A 104 -7.67 -14.91 8.63
CA LEU A 104 -6.21 -14.82 8.59
C LEU A 104 -5.76 -13.43 8.14
N ARG A 105 -6.35 -12.88 7.08
CA ARG A 105 -6.05 -11.52 6.59
C ARG A 105 -6.28 -10.46 7.68
N ARG A 106 -7.35 -10.57 8.48
CA ARG A 106 -7.60 -9.65 9.60
C ARG A 106 -6.50 -9.75 10.66
N LEU A 107 -6.06 -10.96 11.01
CA LEU A 107 -4.95 -11.18 11.94
C LEU A 107 -3.64 -10.57 11.39
N MET A 108 -3.29 -10.88 10.15
CA MET A 108 -2.10 -10.36 9.46
C MET A 108 -2.05 -8.83 9.46
N ARG A 109 -3.18 -8.18 9.15
CA ARG A 109 -3.29 -6.70 9.19
C ARG A 109 -3.01 -6.15 10.58
N ARG A 110 -3.58 -6.75 11.64
CA ARG A 110 -3.37 -6.30 13.02
C ARG A 110 -1.91 -6.44 13.43
N VAL A 111 -1.31 -7.59 13.15
CA VAL A 111 0.08 -7.91 13.53
C VAL A 111 1.07 -7.03 12.76
N THR A 112 0.84 -6.84 11.46
CA THR A 112 1.65 -5.93 10.63
C THR A 112 1.55 -4.49 11.14
N ARG A 113 0.35 -4.00 11.48
CA ARG A 113 0.17 -2.66 12.05
C ARG A 113 0.94 -2.49 13.36
N ARG A 114 0.91 -3.47 14.26
CA ARG A 114 1.69 -3.44 15.51
C ARG A 114 3.20 -3.40 15.23
N GLY A 115 3.69 -4.18 14.27
CA GLY A 115 5.09 -4.15 13.85
C GLY A 115 5.51 -2.78 13.30
N MET A 116 4.70 -2.18 12.42
CA MET A 116 4.94 -0.83 11.89
C MET A 116 4.93 0.23 12.98
N GLN A 117 4.01 0.15 13.94
CA GLN A 117 3.97 1.07 15.08
C GLN A 117 5.22 0.95 15.97
N ALA A 118 5.68 -0.27 16.26
CA ALA A 118 6.89 -0.45 17.07
C ALA A 118 8.13 0.10 16.35
N MET A 119 8.24 -0.11 15.04
CA MET A 119 9.33 0.46 14.23
C MET A 119 9.26 1.99 14.13
N ALA A 120 8.05 2.57 14.08
CA ALA A 120 7.89 4.02 14.11
C ALA A 120 8.42 4.64 15.42
N VAL A 121 8.21 3.96 16.57
CA VAL A 121 8.76 4.40 17.86
C VAL A 121 10.29 4.35 17.86
N VAL A 122 10.89 3.29 17.32
CA VAL A 122 12.36 3.18 17.18
C VAL A 122 12.90 4.33 16.31
N ASN A 123 12.30 4.57 15.14
CA ASN A 123 12.70 5.66 14.25
C ASN A 123 12.57 7.04 14.90
N ALA A 124 11.51 7.25 15.71
CA ALA A 124 11.35 8.49 16.48
C ALA A 124 12.48 8.66 17.50
N LYS A 125 12.83 7.60 18.24
CA LYS A 125 13.94 7.63 19.21
C LYS A 125 15.30 7.86 18.57
N ILE A 126 15.55 7.29 17.39
CA ILE A 126 16.76 7.58 16.60
C ILE A 126 16.80 9.06 16.23
N LYS A 127 15.70 9.61 15.70
CA LYS A 127 15.63 11.03 15.29
C LYS A 127 15.85 11.98 16.48
N GLU A 128 15.19 11.70 17.60
CA GLU A 128 15.35 12.46 18.85
C GLU A 128 16.80 12.42 19.35
N SER A 129 17.41 11.23 19.38
CA SER A 129 18.79 11.04 19.85
C SER A 129 19.81 11.78 18.98
N ILE A 130 19.66 11.71 17.65
CA ILE A 130 20.56 12.40 16.71
C ILE A 130 20.38 13.91 16.82
N SER A 131 19.15 14.40 16.87
CA SER A 131 18.87 15.84 16.98
C SER A 131 19.30 16.42 18.34
N GLY A 132 19.25 15.63 19.41
CA GLY A 132 19.59 16.03 20.77
C GLY A 132 21.00 15.65 21.24
N ILE A 133 21.85 15.11 20.36
CA ILE A 133 23.13 14.51 20.76
C ILE A 133 24.07 15.50 21.47
N ALA A 134 24.07 16.77 21.05
CA ALA A 134 24.85 17.82 21.69
C ALA A 134 24.41 18.06 23.14
N VAL A 135 23.09 18.07 23.40
CA VAL A 135 22.55 18.22 24.76
C VAL A 135 22.92 16.99 25.60
N ALA A 136 22.72 15.79 25.07
CA ALA A 136 23.08 14.55 25.77
C ALA A 136 24.57 14.52 26.15
N LYS A 137 25.46 14.92 25.24
CA LYS A 137 26.92 15.03 25.49
C LYS A 137 27.26 16.06 26.56
N ASN A 138 26.69 17.26 26.50
CA ASN A 138 26.94 18.32 27.48
C ASN A 138 26.56 17.92 28.91
N TYR A 139 25.46 17.18 29.07
CA TYR A 139 25.02 16.68 30.37
C TYR A 139 25.57 15.28 30.72
N ARG A 140 26.42 14.68 29.87
CA ARG A 140 26.96 13.31 30.02
C ARG A 140 25.86 12.24 30.17
N GLN A 141 24.77 12.39 29.44
CA GLN A 141 23.55 11.57 29.46
C GLN A 141 23.44 10.58 28.28
N GLU A 142 24.52 10.30 27.55
CA GLU A 142 24.46 9.42 26.37
C GLU A 142 23.99 8.01 26.70
N SER A 143 24.38 7.49 27.87
CA SER A 143 23.97 6.17 28.34
C SER A 143 22.47 6.08 28.61
N ALA A 144 21.86 7.16 29.12
CA ALA A 144 20.42 7.24 29.35
C ALA A 144 19.65 7.25 28.02
N VAL A 145 20.11 8.06 27.06
CA VAL A 145 19.55 8.10 25.69
C VAL A 145 19.65 6.74 25.00
N TYR A 146 20.80 6.06 25.15
CA TYR A 146 20.99 4.72 24.60
C TYR A 146 20.07 3.70 25.26
N ALA A 147 19.87 3.75 26.58
CA ALA A 147 18.97 2.85 27.29
C ALA A 147 17.51 3.00 26.82
N ASP A 148 17.05 4.24 26.61
CA ASP A 148 15.72 4.52 26.06
C ASP A 148 15.55 3.96 24.64
N PHE A 149 16.57 4.13 23.79
CA PHE A 149 16.59 3.53 22.46
C PHE A 149 16.58 2.00 22.51
N ASP A 150 17.42 1.38 23.33
CA ASP A 150 17.52 -0.08 23.44
C ASP A 150 16.21 -0.69 23.94
N ALA A 151 15.54 -0.05 24.91
CA ALA A 151 14.23 -0.47 25.38
C ALA A 151 13.16 -0.44 24.25
N ALA A 152 13.13 0.63 23.46
CA ALA A 152 12.25 0.71 22.29
C ALA A 152 12.60 -0.34 21.23
N ASN A 153 13.90 -0.57 21.00
CA ASN A 153 14.39 -1.54 20.03
C ASN A 153 14.05 -2.99 20.41
N ARG A 154 14.26 -3.37 21.68
CA ARG A 154 13.87 -4.69 22.22
C ARG A 154 12.36 -4.93 22.13
N ARG A 155 11.55 -3.92 22.42
CA ARG A 155 10.09 -4.00 22.25
C ARG A 155 9.73 -4.22 20.78
N SER A 156 10.39 -3.51 19.86
CA SER A 156 10.21 -3.69 18.43
C SER A 156 10.63 -5.08 17.97
N TYR A 157 11.76 -5.59 18.45
CA TYR A 157 12.24 -6.95 18.19
C TYR A 157 11.20 -7.98 18.63
N ALA A 158 10.71 -7.93 19.87
CA ALA A 158 9.72 -8.87 20.37
C ALA A 158 8.40 -8.87 19.57
N VAL A 159 7.93 -7.68 19.16
CA VAL A 159 6.74 -7.56 18.30
C VAL A 159 7.00 -8.14 16.90
N ASN A 160 8.18 -7.92 16.33
CA ASN A 160 8.51 -8.41 14.99
C ASN A 160 8.80 -9.92 14.97
N VAL A 161 9.37 -10.51 16.02
CA VAL A 161 9.48 -11.97 16.16
C VAL A 161 8.10 -12.61 16.20
N ARG A 162 7.19 -12.08 17.03
CA ARG A 162 5.79 -12.56 17.06
C ARG A 162 5.09 -12.37 15.72
N ARG A 163 5.43 -11.31 14.98
CA ARG A 163 4.94 -11.10 13.62
C ARG A 163 5.45 -12.15 12.64
N GLY A 164 6.72 -12.52 12.72
CA GLY A 164 7.32 -13.56 11.87
C GLY A 164 6.74 -14.96 12.10
N LEU A 165 6.18 -15.23 13.28
CA LEU A 165 5.49 -16.51 13.57
C LEU A 165 4.06 -16.57 13.03
N VAL A 166 3.47 -15.43 12.70
CA VAL A 166 2.08 -15.33 12.23
C VAL A 166 2.01 -15.20 10.71
N LEU A 167 3.05 -14.64 10.08
CA LEU A 167 3.20 -14.49 8.62
C LEU A 167 3.61 -15.81 7.97
#